data_AF-A0A127Q9P5-F1
#
_entry.id   AF-A0A127Q9P5-F1
#
_cell.length_a   1.000
_cell.length_b   1.000
_cell.length_c   1.000
_cell.angle_alpha   90.00
_cell.angle_beta   90.00
_cell.angle_gamma   90.00
#
_symmetry.space_group_name_H-M   'P 1'
#
loop_
_entity.id
_entity.type
_entity.pdbx_description
1 polymer ?
#
loop_
_entity_poly.entity_id
_entity_poly.type
_entity_poly.pdbx_seq_one_letter_code
_entity_poly.pdbx_strand_id
1 'polypeptide(L)'
;MAYPALLLISVLLIMCLPFIPALQEWLRPTDVAPLPVRRNEINNLRYFADSFRLTIAAMPVIDLPKLRSIQTERTVSISDKLHVVHQRLDGNAGKGYPPATLKVLRQKNGIVIFIHDAWLPPDSHSQADLFAAADLLVGDGASLRACSAQGVITLGADTVVHRWIDAPCIHVGSNAAIDGRITALKELNFCAGSRFVRAGAPLMQFGDASTAAAPAPQAPSPRIRHVLDDGAQQSAALDQAGDYVVRGPYRIRPGSSVSGNIKTYGDLQLGEHSRIAGSLVSNKDIVLERGCSVLGPVISQNDIVIGPDCRIGTPEAATTVICRKLTIATGCTVHGVITTQDGATVMPAEISHGR
;
A
#
# COMPACT_ATOMS: atom_id res chain seq x y z
N MET A 1 44.07 -35.40 32.30
CA MET A 1 42.80 -35.20 31.56
C MET A 1 42.25 -33.76 31.62
N ALA A 2 42.91 -32.80 32.28
CA ALA A 2 42.42 -31.40 32.38
C ALA A 2 42.70 -30.53 31.13
N TYR A 3 43.80 -30.79 30.42
CA TYR A 3 44.19 -30.01 29.23
C TYR A 3 43.20 -30.01 28.05
N PRO A 4 42.58 -31.14 27.65
CA PRO A 4 41.60 -31.12 26.55
C PRO A 4 40.31 -30.38 26.95
N ALA A 5 39.91 -30.44 28.22
CA ALA A 5 38.74 -29.71 28.72
C ALA A 5 38.99 -28.19 28.73
N LEU A 6 40.18 -27.76 29.14
CA LEU A 6 40.56 -26.35 29.19
C LEU A 6 40.67 -25.74 27.78
N LEU A 7 41.19 -26.50 26.82
CA LEU A 7 41.22 -26.11 25.41
C LEU A 7 39.80 -26.01 24.81
N LEU A 8 38.91 -26.97 25.10
CA LEU A 8 37.51 -26.93 24.65
C LEU A 8 36.76 -25.71 25.18
N ILE A 9 36.91 -25.40 26.47
CA ILE A 9 36.30 -24.22 27.11
C ILE A 9 36.82 -22.94 26.46
N SER A 10 38.12 -22.87 26.18
CA SER A 10 38.74 -21.69 25.56
C SER A 10 38.20 -21.45 24.15
N VAL A 11 38.04 -22.52 23.35
CA VAL A 11 37.46 -22.45 22.00
C VAL A 11 35.99 -22.01 22.03
N LEU A 12 35.18 -22.60 22.93
CA LEU A 12 33.79 -22.20 23.11
C LEU A 12 33.66 -20.73 23.51
N LEU A 13 34.52 -20.25 24.40
CA LEU A 13 34.50 -18.87 24.87
C LEU A 13 34.86 -17.90 23.76
N ILE A 14 35.89 -18.20 22.96
CA ILE A 14 36.27 -17.40 21.77
C ILE A 14 35.16 -17.42 20.71
N MET A 15 34.50 -18.56 20.48
CA MET A 15 33.37 -18.65 19.54
C MET A 15 32.15 -17.87 20.03
N CYS A 16 31.87 -17.83 21.33
CA CYS A 16 30.70 -17.14 21.88
C CYS A 16 30.91 -15.64 22.09
N LEU A 17 32.16 -15.19 22.29
CA LEU A 17 32.52 -13.79 22.52
C LEU A 17 31.96 -12.80 21.48
N PRO A 18 32.03 -13.06 20.15
CA PRO A 18 31.45 -12.16 19.15
C PRO A 18 29.91 -12.14 19.16
N PHE A 19 29.25 -13.12 19.80
CA PHE A 19 27.79 -13.15 19.96
C PHE A 19 27.33 -12.47 21.25
N ILE A 20 28.23 -12.10 22.17
CA ILE A 20 27.86 -11.38 23.41
C ILE A 20 27.09 -10.10 23.10
N PRO A 21 27.48 -9.23 22.13
CA PRO A 21 26.71 -8.05 21.77
C PRO A 21 25.32 -8.41 21.23
N ALA A 22 25.20 -9.47 20.43
CA ALA A 22 23.92 -9.92 19.89
C ALA A 22 23.00 -10.52 20.97
N LEU A 23 23.57 -11.25 21.93
CA LEU A 23 22.84 -11.80 23.08
C LEU A 23 22.42 -10.70 24.06
N GLN A 24 23.30 -9.70 24.27
CA GLN A 24 23.00 -8.51 25.06
C GLN A 24 21.90 -7.68 24.39
N GLU A 25 21.96 -7.48 23.07
CA GLU A 25 20.91 -6.81 22.30
C GLU A 25 19.59 -7.61 22.32
N TRP A 26 19.64 -8.94 22.25
CA TRP A 26 18.45 -9.77 22.35
C TRP A 26 17.80 -9.73 23.74
N LEU A 27 18.62 -9.77 24.80
CA LEU A 27 18.13 -9.74 26.19
C LEU A 27 17.77 -8.32 26.67
N ARG A 28 18.43 -7.30 26.12
CA ARG A 28 18.25 -5.88 26.44
C ARG A 28 18.48 -5.07 25.16
N PRO A 29 17.46 -4.94 24.31
CA PRO A 29 17.61 -4.22 23.05
C PRO A 29 18.02 -2.77 23.30
N THR A 30 19.23 -2.46 22.83
CA THR A 30 19.95 -1.19 22.93
C THR A 30 20.09 -0.50 21.57
N ASP A 31 19.52 -1.04 20.50
CA ASP A 31 19.33 -0.31 19.24
C ASP A 31 18.19 0.72 19.40
N VAL A 32 18.56 1.82 20.09
CA VAL A 32 17.67 2.88 20.61
C VAL A 32 17.70 4.15 19.74
N ALA A 33 18.49 4.18 18.67
CA ALA A 33 18.32 5.22 17.66
C ALA A 33 17.14 4.82 16.77
N PRO A 34 16.13 5.69 16.53
CA PRO A 34 15.27 5.48 15.39
C PRO A 34 16.20 5.42 14.18
N LEU A 35 16.26 4.25 13.52
CA LEU A 35 16.90 4.18 12.22
C LEU A 35 16.27 5.32 11.40
N PRO A 36 17.05 6.28 10.89
CA PRO A 36 16.49 7.32 10.06
C PRO A 36 15.95 6.59 8.84
N VAL A 37 14.64 6.32 8.82
CA VAL A 37 13.94 5.79 7.66
C VAL A 37 14.09 6.90 6.63
N ARG A 38 15.10 6.76 5.77
CA ARG A 38 15.36 7.69 4.69
C ARG A 38 14.14 7.61 3.79
N ARG A 39 13.31 8.65 3.84
CA ARG A 39 12.12 8.81 2.97
C ARG A 39 12.45 8.66 1.48
N ASN A 40 13.73 8.81 1.11
CA ASN A 40 14.21 8.86 -0.27
C ASN A 40 14.87 7.57 -0.78
N GLU A 41 14.94 6.47 -0.02
CA GLU A 41 15.44 5.21 -0.59
C GLU A 41 14.36 4.53 -1.45
N ILE A 42 14.68 4.49 -2.75
CA ILE A 42 13.80 4.30 -3.88
C ILE A 42 13.26 2.85 -3.91
N ASN A 43 12.20 2.61 -3.16
CA ASN A 43 11.22 1.62 -3.57
C ASN A 43 10.47 2.26 -4.75
N ASN A 44 11.01 2.17 -5.99
CA ASN A 44 10.30 2.71 -7.16
C ASN A 44 9.04 1.84 -7.36
N LEU A 45 7.94 2.24 -6.72
CA LEU A 45 6.70 1.48 -6.74
C LEU A 45 6.22 1.27 -8.18
N ARG A 46 6.47 2.25 -9.05
CA ARG A 46 6.02 2.29 -10.45
C ARG A 46 7.01 1.64 -11.43
N TYR A 47 8.11 1.05 -10.97
CA TYR A 47 9.13 0.43 -11.83
C TYR A 47 8.54 -0.49 -12.92
N PHE A 48 7.60 -1.37 -12.57
CA PHE A 48 6.95 -2.27 -13.54
C PHE A 48 6.15 -1.51 -14.59
N ALA A 49 5.37 -0.51 -14.17
CA ALA A 49 4.56 0.29 -15.06
C ALA A 49 5.41 1.18 -15.95
N ASP A 50 6.45 1.83 -15.38
CA ASP A 50 7.39 2.66 -16.13
C ASP A 50 8.16 1.82 -17.16
N SER A 51 8.67 0.65 -16.76
CA SER A 51 9.33 -0.29 -17.67
C SER A 51 8.40 -0.76 -18.80
N PHE A 52 7.14 -1.08 -18.47
CA PHE A 52 6.15 -1.47 -19.47
C PHE A 52 5.81 -0.35 -20.45
N ARG A 53 5.57 0.87 -19.95
CA ARG A 53 5.30 2.05 -20.79
C ARG A 53 6.49 2.41 -21.67
N LEU A 54 7.71 2.36 -21.14
CA LEU A 54 8.94 2.55 -21.91
C LEU A 54 9.07 1.50 -23.00
N THR A 55 8.74 0.24 -22.69
CA THR A 55 8.74 -0.86 -23.67
C THR A 55 7.77 -0.59 -24.81
N ILE A 56 6.55 -0.15 -24.52
CA ILE A 56 5.55 0.22 -25.54
C ILE A 56 6.02 1.41 -26.37
N ALA A 57 6.52 2.47 -25.72
CA ALA A 57 6.97 3.69 -26.40
C ALA A 57 8.19 3.45 -27.29
N ALA A 58 9.05 2.48 -26.95
CA ALA A 58 10.22 2.13 -27.73
C ALA A 58 9.91 1.26 -28.97
N MET A 59 8.66 0.79 -29.15
CA MET A 59 8.29 -0.03 -30.31
C MET A 59 8.10 0.84 -31.56
N PRO A 60 8.94 0.73 -32.60
CA PRO A 60 8.87 1.60 -33.78
C PRO A 60 7.55 1.48 -34.56
N VAL A 61 6.86 0.34 -34.42
CA VAL A 61 5.59 0.04 -35.09
C VAL A 61 4.39 0.66 -34.35
N ILE A 62 4.55 1.04 -33.09
CA ILE A 62 3.49 1.61 -32.25
C ILE A 62 3.62 3.13 -32.21
N ASP A 63 3.08 3.80 -33.23
CA ASP A 63 2.84 5.24 -33.21
C ASP A 63 1.38 5.49 -32.80
N LEU A 64 1.12 5.63 -31.49
CA LEU A 64 -0.24 5.76 -30.94
C LEU A 64 -1.03 6.89 -31.62
N PRO A 65 -0.49 8.11 -31.83
CA PRO A 65 -1.18 9.15 -32.59
C PRO A 65 -1.59 8.72 -34.01
N LYS A 66 -0.70 8.06 -34.76
CA LYS A 66 -1.04 7.58 -36.11
C LYS A 66 -2.04 6.42 -36.08
N LEU A 67 -1.90 5.48 -35.15
CA LEU A 67 -2.83 4.36 -35.04
C LEU A 67 -4.25 4.82 -34.70
N ARG A 68 -4.37 5.88 -33.89
CA ARG A 68 -5.66 6.51 -33.54
C ARG A 68 -6.36 7.18 -34.72
N SER A 69 -5.64 7.62 -35.74
CA SER A 69 -6.26 8.22 -36.93
C SER A 69 -6.78 7.18 -37.93
N ILE A 70 -6.39 5.91 -37.78
CA ILE A 70 -6.88 4.82 -38.61
C ILE A 70 -8.30 4.44 -38.18
N GLN A 71 -9.28 4.69 -39.05
CA GLN A 71 -10.67 4.29 -38.83
C GLN A 71 -10.86 2.80 -39.17
N THR A 72 -10.78 1.95 -38.15
CA THR A 72 -11.06 0.51 -38.24
C THR A 72 -11.55 0.01 -36.89
N GLU A 73 -12.38 -1.03 -36.88
CA GLU A 73 -12.79 -1.73 -35.65
C GLU A 73 -12.03 -3.06 -35.47
N ARG A 74 -11.01 -3.29 -36.29
CA ARG A 74 -10.28 -4.56 -36.28
C ARG A 74 -9.28 -4.63 -35.14
N THR A 75 -9.04 -5.86 -34.68
CA THR A 75 -7.83 -6.21 -33.94
C THR A 75 -6.72 -6.53 -34.92
N VAL A 76 -5.60 -5.83 -34.81
CA VAL A 76 -4.42 -5.99 -35.65
C VAL A 76 -3.35 -6.73 -34.86
N SER A 77 -2.83 -7.82 -35.41
CA SER A 77 -1.68 -8.53 -34.82
C SER A 77 -0.40 -7.97 -35.41
N ILE A 78 0.45 -7.37 -34.58
CA ILE A 78 1.76 -6.84 -34.97
C ILE A 78 2.82 -7.95 -34.92
N SER A 79 2.69 -8.84 -33.93
CA SER A 79 3.47 -10.07 -33.82
C SER A 79 2.61 -11.13 -33.12
N ASP A 80 3.17 -12.32 -32.93
CA ASP A 80 2.51 -13.40 -32.19
C ASP A 80 2.11 -13.03 -30.77
N LYS A 81 2.74 -12.02 -30.14
CA LYS A 81 2.49 -11.63 -28.75
C LYS A 81 2.04 -10.17 -28.60
N LEU A 82 1.85 -9.44 -29.69
CA LEU A 82 1.52 -8.02 -29.64
C LEU A 82 0.32 -7.74 -30.55
N HIS A 83 -0.78 -7.31 -29.93
CA HIS A 83 -2.02 -7.04 -30.62
C HIS A 83 -2.52 -5.64 -30.30
N VAL A 84 -3.07 -4.97 -31.30
CA VAL A 84 -3.63 -3.62 -31.20
C VAL A 84 -5.13 -3.71 -31.48
N VAL A 85 -5.95 -3.23 -30.55
CA VAL A 85 -7.41 -3.23 -30.62
C VAL A 85 -7.87 -1.82 -30.92
N HIS A 86 -8.45 -1.63 -32.11
CA HIS A 86 -9.04 -0.34 -32.52
C HIS A 86 -10.53 -0.21 -32.18
N GLN A 87 -11.22 -1.33 -31.93
CA GLN A 87 -12.64 -1.30 -31.60
C GLN A 87 -12.89 -0.48 -30.34
N ARG A 88 -13.83 0.46 -30.43
CA ARG A 88 -14.38 1.18 -29.28
C ARG A 88 -15.62 0.44 -28.80
N LEU A 89 -15.69 0.18 -27.51
CA LEU A 89 -16.93 -0.28 -26.90
C LEU A 89 -17.43 0.81 -25.97
N ASP A 90 -18.60 1.34 -26.28
CA ASP A 90 -19.32 2.19 -25.35
C ASP A 90 -20.04 1.26 -24.36
N GLY A 91 -20.02 1.53 -23.06
CA GLY A 91 -20.63 0.68 -22.02
C GLY A 91 -22.13 0.35 -22.21
N ASN A 92 -22.80 1.04 -23.15
CA ASN A 92 -24.19 0.81 -23.56
C ASN A 92 -24.35 -0.09 -24.79
N ALA A 93 -23.27 -0.40 -25.51
CA ALA A 93 -23.32 -1.23 -26.70
C ALA A 93 -23.36 -2.71 -26.28
N GLY A 94 -24.52 -3.36 -26.39
CA GLY A 94 -24.69 -4.79 -26.10
C GLY A 94 -23.88 -5.76 -26.97
N LYS A 95 -22.91 -5.27 -27.75
CA LYS A 95 -21.94 -6.06 -28.51
C LYS A 95 -20.58 -5.98 -27.82
N GLY A 96 -20.14 -7.09 -27.23
CA GLY A 96 -18.77 -7.23 -26.74
C GLY A 96 -17.75 -7.30 -27.87
N TYR A 97 -16.48 -7.53 -27.52
CA TYR A 97 -15.43 -7.70 -28.52
C TYR A 97 -15.66 -8.94 -29.41
N PRO A 98 -15.23 -8.91 -30.69
CA PRO A 98 -15.34 -10.06 -31.57
C PRO A 98 -14.46 -11.21 -31.09
N PRO A 99 -14.75 -12.47 -31.52
CA PRO A 99 -13.99 -13.65 -31.09
C PRO A 99 -12.48 -13.56 -31.27
N ALA A 100 -12.01 -12.85 -32.31
CA ALA A 100 -10.59 -12.63 -32.57
C ALA A 100 -9.92 -11.83 -31.43
N THR A 101 -10.57 -10.80 -30.92
CA THR A 101 -10.07 -10.00 -29.79
C THR A 101 -10.11 -10.79 -28.48
N LEU A 102 -11.20 -11.52 -28.23
CA LEU A 102 -11.33 -12.37 -27.05
C LEU A 102 -10.22 -13.44 -27.01
N LYS A 103 -9.82 -13.97 -28.17
CA LYS A 103 -8.71 -14.91 -28.29
C LYS A 103 -7.38 -14.29 -27.85
N VAL A 104 -7.06 -13.07 -28.30
CA VAL A 104 -5.79 -12.41 -27.93
C VAL A 104 -5.75 -12.00 -26.46
N LEU A 105 -6.89 -11.62 -25.88
CA LEU A 105 -6.98 -11.34 -24.44
C LEU A 105 -6.65 -12.57 -23.58
N ARG A 106 -7.04 -13.76 -24.03
CA ARG A 106 -6.74 -15.03 -23.34
C ARG A 106 -5.32 -15.53 -23.58
N GLN A 107 -4.52 -14.84 -24.38
CA GLN A 107 -3.16 -15.27 -24.68
C GLN A 107 -2.22 -14.97 -23.52
N LYS A 108 -1.67 -16.04 -22.92
CA LYS A 108 -0.69 -15.92 -21.85
C LYS A 108 0.57 -15.19 -22.31
N ASN A 109 0.98 -14.20 -21.53
CA ASN A 109 2.16 -13.37 -21.80
C ASN A 109 2.09 -12.58 -23.13
N GLY A 110 0.89 -12.39 -23.70
CA GLY A 110 0.66 -11.42 -24.77
C GLY A 110 0.56 -10.00 -24.22
N ILE A 111 0.74 -9.01 -25.09
CA ILE A 111 0.48 -7.60 -24.85
C ILE A 111 -0.68 -7.18 -25.75
N VAL A 112 -1.72 -6.60 -25.15
CA VAL A 112 -2.88 -6.08 -25.87
C VAL A 112 -2.99 -4.58 -25.63
N ILE A 113 -2.88 -3.81 -26.71
CA ILE A 113 -2.94 -2.35 -26.70
C ILE A 113 -4.30 -1.91 -27.22
N PHE A 114 -5.09 -1.28 -26.35
CA PHE A 114 -6.28 -0.53 -26.73
C PHE A 114 -5.87 0.91 -27.04
N ILE A 115 -6.14 1.38 -28.25
CA ILE A 115 -5.74 2.72 -28.67
C ILE A 115 -6.75 3.81 -28.31
N HIS A 116 -7.96 3.42 -27.91
CA HIS A 116 -9.03 4.31 -27.43
C HIS A 116 -9.45 3.91 -26.02
N ASP A 117 -10.57 4.47 -25.55
CA ASP A 117 -11.25 3.99 -24.34
C ASP A 117 -11.56 2.50 -24.51
N ALA A 118 -11.23 1.74 -23.49
CA ALA A 118 -11.43 0.31 -23.45
C ALA A 118 -12.46 -0.03 -22.40
N TRP A 119 -13.41 -0.88 -22.76
CA TRP A 119 -14.31 -1.49 -21.80
C TRP A 119 -14.16 -3.00 -21.86
N LEU A 120 -13.84 -3.65 -20.75
CA LEU A 120 -13.94 -5.08 -20.59
C LEU A 120 -15.30 -5.38 -19.95
N PRO A 121 -16.20 -6.12 -20.62
CA PRO A 121 -17.49 -6.50 -20.04
C PRO A 121 -17.35 -7.29 -18.73
N PRO A 122 -18.43 -7.43 -17.94
CA PRO A 122 -18.44 -8.31 -16.77
C PRO A 122 -17.95 -9.73 -17.10
N ASP A 123 -17.34 -10.37 -16.12
CA ASP A 123 -16.76 -11.73 -16.20
C ASP A 123 -15.71 -11.90 -17.30
N SER A 124 -15.11 -10.80 -17.77
CA SER A 124 -14.02 -10.84 -18.75
C SER A 124 -12.78 -11.50 -18.17
N HIS A 125 -12.13 -12.36 -18.95
CA HIS A 125 -10.86 -13.00 -18.57
C HIS A 125 -9.74 -12.60 -19.53
N SER A 126 -8.70 -11.97 -18.97
CA SER A 126 -7.47 -11.64 -19.71
C SER A 126 -6.24 -12.28 -19.07
N GLN A 127 -5.48 -13.02 -19.87
CA GLN A 127 -4.14 -13.53 -19.53
C GLN A 127 -3.02 -12.72 -20.20
N ALA A 128 -3.38 -11.69 -20.97
CA ALA A 128 -2.46 -10.71 -21.54
C ALA A 128 -2.23 -9.54 -20.59
N ASP A 129 -1.08 -8.88 -20.74
CA ASP A 129 -0.79 -7.60 -20.11
C ASP A 129 -1.45 -6.49 -20.94
N LEU A 130 -2.38 -5.75 -20.34
CA LEU A 130 -3.21 -4.78 -21.05
C LEU A 130 -2.62 -3.38 -20.98
N PHE A 131 -2.71 -2.64 -22.08
CA PHE A 131 -2.41 -1.21 -22.12
C PHE A 131 -3.55 -0.46 -22.80
N ALA A 132 -4.15 0.50 -22.09
CA ALA A 132 -5.10 1.44 -22.68
C ALA A 132 -4.45 2.80 -22.88
N ALA A 133 -4.51 3.33 -24.10
CA ALA A 133 -4.04 4.67 -24.41
C ALA A 133 -5.00 5.76 -23.91
N ALA A 134 -6.19 5.40 -23.42
CA ALA A 134 -7.15 6.30 -22.79
C ALA A 134 -7.71 5.63 -21.52
N ASP A 135 -9.00 5.75 -21.24
CA ASP A 135 -9.62 5.15 -20.05
C ASP A 135 -9.80 3.63 -20.22
N LEU A 136 -9.79 2.90 -19.11
CA LEU A 136 -10.08 1.47 -19.05
C LEU A 136 -11.15 1.20 -17.99
N LEU A 137 -12.35 0.85 -18.46
CA LEU A 137 -13.44 0.35 -17.63
C LEU A 137 -13.41 -1.17 -17.61
N VAL A 138 -13.46 -1.76 -16.43
CA VAL A 138 -13.48 -3.21 -16.23
C VAL A 138 -14.76 -3.57 -15.51
N GLY A 139 -15.60 -4.38 -16.13
CA GLY A 139 -16.86 -4.85 -15.55
C GLY A 139 -16.65 -5.80 -14.38
N ASP A 140 -17.73 -6.05 -13.65
CA ASP A 140 -17.73 -6.87 -12.43
C ASP A 140 -17.25 -8.31 -12.70
N GLY A 141 -16.62 -8.94 -11.70
CA GLY A 141 -16.16 -10.33 -11.78
C GLY A 141 -15.01 -10.59 -12.75
N ALA A 142 -14.51 -9.57 -13.45
CA ALA A 142 -13.42 -9.75 -14.42
C ALA A 142 -12.09 -10.15 -13.76
N SER A 143 -11.31 -10.98 -14.44
CA SER A 143 -9.99 -11.44 -14.01
C SER A 143 -8.92 -11.05 -15.01
N LEU A 144 -7.99 -10.19 -14.57
CA LEU A 144 -6.92 -9.63 -15.39
C LEU A 144 -5.55 -10.06 -14.87
N ARG A 145 -4.64 -10.37 -15.77
CA ARG A 145 -3.24 -10.62 -15.41
C ARG A 145 -2.55 -9.34 -14.91
N ALA A 146 -2.54 -8.30 -15.74
CA ALA A 146 -1.98 -6.99 -15.44
C ALA A 146 -2.60 -5.95 -16.38
N CYS A 147 -2.69 -4.70 -15.95
CA CYS A 147 -3.21 -3.63 -16.82
C CYS A 147 -2.60 -2.26 -16.51
N SER A 148 -2.51 -1.42 -17.54
CA SER A 148 -2.12 -0.02 -17.40
C SER A 148 -2.95 0.86 -18.31
N ALA A 149 -3.23 2.09 -17.89
CA ALA A 149 -3.95 3.07 -18.70
C ALA A 149 -3.23 4.42 -18.71
N GLN A 150 -3.33 5.17 -19.80
CA GLN A 150 -2.96 6.59 -19.82
C GLN A 150 -4.08 7.48 -19.24
N GLY A 151 -5.32 7.00 -19.28
CA GLY A 151 -6.47 7.59 -18.61
C GLY A 151 -6.79 6.91 -17.27
N VAL A 152 -8.04 7.00 -16.83
CA VAL A 152 -8.52 6.43 -15.57
C VAL A 152 -8.76 4.92 -15.72
N ILE A 153 -8.40 4.14 -14.70
CA ILE A 153 -8.87 2.74 -14.60
C ILE A 153 -10.01 2.67 -13.58
N THR A 154 -11.14 2.09 -13.99
CA THR A 154 -12.25 1.77 -13.09
C THR A 154 -12.44 0.27 -13.07
N LEU A 155 -12.21 -0.35 -11.91
CA LEU A 155 -12.45 -1.77 -11.67
C LEU A 155 -13.84 -1.96 -11.06
N GLY A 156 -14.63 -2.83 -11.69
CA GLY A 156 -15.91 -3.29 -11.16
C GLY A 156 -15.77 -4.10 -9.88
N ALA A 157 -16.92 -4.46 -9.30
CA ALA A 157 -16.98 -5.29 -8.11
C ALA A 157 -16.41 -6.69 -8.39
N ASP A 158 -15.86 -7.34 -7.36
CA ASP A 158 -15.38 -8.73 -7.41
C ASP A 158 -14.32 -9.00 -8.50
N THR A 159 -13.70 -7.95 -9.04
CA THR A 159 -12.62 -8.07 -10.04
C THR A 159 -11.34 -8.56 -9.41
N VAL A 160 -10.49 -9.24 -10.18
CA VAL A 160 -9.18 -9.74 -9.73
C VAL A 160 -8.07 -9.29 -10.68
N VAL A 161 -7.04 -8.64 -10.15
CA VAL A 161 -5.80 -8.31 -10.86
C VAL A 161 -4.64 -9.08 -10.24
N HIS A 162 -4.10 -10.03 -11.00
CA HIS A 162 -3.15 -11.03 -10.46
C HIS A 162 -1.73 -10.50 -10.22
N ARG A 163 -1.28 -9.47 -10.95
CA ARG A 163 0.14 -9.04 -10.90
C ARG A 163 0.36 -7.57 -10.58
N TRP A 164 -0.17 -6.68 -11.41
CA TRP A 164 0.02 -5.25 -11.21
C TRP A 164 -0.99 -4.42 -12.00
N ILE A 165 -1.24 -3.21 -11.50
CA ILE A 165 -2.09 -2.21 -12.13
C ILE A 165 -1.50 -0.79 -11.94
N ASP A 166 -1.48 0.01 -13.01
CA ASP A 166 -1.01 1.41 -12.96
C ASP A 166 -1.77 2.37 -13.88
N ALA A 167 -2.19 3.50 -13.34
CA ALA A 167 -2.79 4.61 -14.09
C ALA A 167 -2.63 5.95 -13.36
N PRO A 168 -2.96 7.09 -13.98
CA PRO A 168 -3.05 8.35 -13.25
C PRO A 168 -4.01 8.33 -12.06
N CYS A 169 -5.20 7.77 -12.25
CA CYS A 169 -6.20 7.55 -11.19
C CYS A 169 -6.77 6.14 -11.33
N ILE A 170 -7.01 5.47 -10.21
CA ILE A 170 -7.66 4.15 -10.18
C ILE A 170 -8.81 4.14 -9.18
N HIS A 171 -9.98 3.69 -9.62
CA HIS A 171 -11.12 3.37 -8.78
C HIS A 171 -11.24 1.85 -8.65
N VAL A 172 -11.16 1.34 -7.42
CA VAL A 172 -11.22 -0.08 -7.08
C VAL A 172 -12.61 -0.38 -6.54
N GLY A 173 -13.36 -1.21 -7.26
CA GLY A 173 -14.71 -1.64 -6.89
C GLY A 173 -14.76 -2.49 -5.62
N SER A 174 -15.97 -2.70 -5.10
CA SER A 174 -16.20 -3.48 -3.89
C SER A 174 -15.69 -4.91 -4.06
N ASN A 175 -15.11 -5.48 -3.00
CA ASN A 175 -14.56 -6.85 -2.99
C ASN A 175 -13.47 -7.16 -4.04
N ALA A 176 -13.03 -6.16 -4.82
CA ALA A 176 -12.00 -6.34 -5.82
C ALA A 176 -10.65 -6.71 -5.18
N ALA A 177 -9.84 -7.43 -5.93
CA ALA A 177 -8.61 -8.05 -5.47
C ALA A 177 -7.42 -7.65 -6.32
N ILE A 178 -6.39 -7.11 -5.68
CA ILE A 178 -5.12 -6.86 -6.32
C ILE A 178 -4.06 -7.69 -5.61
N ASP A 179 -3.81 -8.89 -6.13
CA ASP A 179 -2.89 -9.86 -5.52
C ASP A 179 -1.43 -9.41 -5.62
N GLY A 180 -1.15 -8.42 -6.48
CA GLY A 180 0.16 -7.80 -6.59
C GLY A 180 0.16 -6.31 -6.22
N ARG A 181 0.69 -5.49 -7.12
CA ARG A 181 0.97 -4.07 -6.83
C ARG A 181 -0.02 -3.14 -7.56
N ILE A 182 -0.63 -2.22 -6.81
CA ILE A 182 -1.47 -1.13 -7.34
C ILE A 182 -0.74 0.21 -7.17
N THR A 183 -0.58 0.95 -8.26
CA THR A 183 0.06 2.28 -8.22
C THR A 183 -0.74 3.31 -8.98
N ALA A 184 -0.77 4.53 -8.49
CA ALA A 184 -1.29 5.65 -9.26
C ALA A 184 -0.40 6.89 -9.19
N LEU A 185 -0.41 7.66 -10.27
CA LEU A 185 0.33 8.93 -10.34
C LEU A 185 -0.32 10.01 -9.48
N LYS A 186 -1.65 9.98 -9.31
CA LYS A 186 -2.41 11.00 -8.57
C LYS A 186 -3.16 10.37 -7.41
N GLU A 187 -4.02 9.40 -7.71
CA GLU A 187 -5.04 8.98 -6.74
C GLU A 187 -5.45 7.51 -6.86
N LEU A 188 -5.68 6.87 -5.72
CA LEU A 188 -6.35 5.58 -5.59
C LEU A 188 -7.59 5.72 -4.72
N ASN A 189 -8.71 5.18 -5.20
CA ASN A 189 -9.96 5.11 -4.48
C ASN A 189 -10.35 3.67 -4.26
N PHE A 190 -10.47 3.24 -3.01
CA PHE A 190 -10.83 1.88 -2.65
C PHE A 190 -12.25 1.80 -2.12
N CYS A 191 -13.08 0.91 -2.67
CA CYS A 191 -14.37 0.57 -2.08
C CYS A 191 -14.21 -0.47 -0.96
N ALA A 192 -15.25 -0.61 -0.12
CA ALA A 192 -15.30 -1.59 0.95
C ALA A 192 -15.17 -3.04 0.42
N GLY A 193 -14.56 -3.90 1.23
CA GLY A 193 -14.27 -5.30 0.90
C GLY A 193 -13.07 -5.50 -0.03
N SER A 194 -12.56 -4.45 -0.67
CA SER A 194 -11.40 -4.58 -1.56
C SER A 194 -10.12 -5.01 -0.81
N ARG A 195 -9.23 -5.71 -1.51
CA ARG A 195 -7.98 -6.25 -0.97
C ARG A 195 -6.79 -5.95 -1.88
N PHE A 196 -5.64 -5.70 -1.28
CA PHE A 196 -4.40 -5.45 -2.02
C PHE A 196 -3.17 -5.84 -1.19
N VAL A 197 -2.03 -6.10 -1.82
CA VAL A 197 -0.79 -6.41 -1.09
C VAL A 197 0.10 -5.16 -0.94
N ARG A 198 0.22 -4.38 -2.01
CA ARG A 198 1.03 -3.15 -2.04
C ARG A 198 0.32 -2.05 -2.81
N ALA A 199 0.19 -0.88 -2.18
CA ALA A 199 -0.43 0.29 -2.78
C ALA A 199 0.50 1.51 -2.71
N GLY A 200 0.44 2.38 -3.72
CA GLY A 200 1.17 3.64 -3.72
C GLY A 200 0.53 4.70 -4.58
N ALA A 201 0.25 5.85 -3.98
CA ALA A 201 -0.17 7.06 -4.68
C ALA A 201 0.02 8.29 -3.79
N PRO A 202 0.10 9.50 -4.38
CA PRO A 202 0.07 10.74 -3.61
C PRO A 202 -1.16 10.88 -2.71
N LEU A 203 -2.30 10.32 -3.14
CA LEU A 203 -3.53 10.25 -2.36
C LEU A 203 -4.16 8.86 -2.49
N MET A 204 -4.48 8.24 -1.35
CA MET A 204 -5.27 7.02 -1.28
C MET A 204 -6.47 7.27 -0.37
N GLN A 205 -7.66 7.09 -0.89
CA GLN A 205 -8.92 7.20 -0.15
C GLN A 205 -9.57 5.82 -0.02
N PHE A 206 -10.13 5.55 1.15
CA PHE A 206 -10.79 4.30 1.47
C PHE A 206 -12.26 4.59 1.78
N GLY A 207 -13.16 4.31 0.84
CA GLY A 207 -14.55 4.75 0.87
C GLY A 207 -14.69 6.28 0.77
N ASP A 208 -15.80 6.82 1.28
CA ASP A 208 -15.97 8.26 1.45
C ASP A 208 -15.08 8.74 2.61
N ALA A 209 -14.03 9.49 2.28
CA ALA A 209 -13.05 10.02 3.23
C ALA A 209 -13.27 11.50 3.57
N SER A 210 -14.46 12.05 3.32
CA SER A 210 -14.81 13.45 3.64
C SER A 210 -14.68 13.78 5.13
N THR A 211 -14.84 12.78 6.00
CA THR A 211 -14.74 12.86 7.46
C THR A 211 -13.34 12.57 8.01
N ALA A 212 -12.35 12.28 7.15
CA ALA A 212 -11.00 11.94 7.59
C ALA A 212 -10.40 13.04 8.47
N ALA A 213 -9.79 12.63 9.58
CA ALA A 213 -9.21 13.50 10.60
C ALA A 213 -8.33 14.59 10.00
N ALA A 214 -8.35 15.79 10.59
CA ALA A 214 -7.41 16.83 10.24
C ALA A 214 -5.95 16.34 10.47
N PRO A 215 -4.98 16.78 9.65
CA PRO A 215 -3.59 16.46 9.88
C PRO A 215 -3.14 16.81 11.29
N ALA A 216 -2.39 15.91 11.93
CA ALA A 216 -1.70 16.24 13.18
C ALA A 216 -0.74 17.44 12.93
N PRO A 217 -0.59 18.35 13.90
CA PRO A 217 0.28 19.51 13.75
C PRO A 217 1.74 19.08 13.55
N GLN A 218 2.56 19.89 12.89
CA GLN A 218 3.99 19.60 12.83
C GLN A 218 4.63 19.72 14.22
N ALA A 219 5.46 18.75 14.59
CA ALA A 219 6.15 18.77 15.87
C ALA A 219 7.40 19.67 15.81
N PRO A 220 7.60 20.54 16.82
CA PRO A 220 8.81 21.34 16.93
C PRO A 220 10.06 20.46 17.17
N SER A 221 11.22 21.04 16.87
CA SER A 221 12.54 20.49 17.14
C SER A 221 13.34 21.48 18.00
N PRO A 222 14.16 21.04 18.97
CA PRO A 222 14.56 19.66 19.29
C PRO A 222 13.54 18.89 20.16
N ARG A 223 13.64 17.55 20.17
CA ARG A 223 12.75 16.66 20.93
C ARG A 223 13.53 15.94 22.03
N ILE A 224 12.96 15.92 23.23
CA ILE A 224 13.52 15.19 24.38
C ILE A 224 13.17 13.71 24.24
N ARG A 225 14.11 12.81 24.56
CA ARG A 225 13.84 11.37 24.58
C ARG A 225 13.35 10.93 25.96
N HIS A 226 12.28 10.15 25.98
CA HIS A 226 11.72 9.50 27.16
C HIS A 226 11.82 7.97 26.99
N VAL A 227 12.42 7.30 27.97
CA VAL A 227 12.44 5.84 28.03
C VAL A 227 11.48 5.40 29.13
N LEU A 228 10.49 4.62 28.74
CA LEU A 228 9.43 4.16 29.62
C LEU A 228 9.54 2.64 29.81
N ASP A 229 9.67 2.21 31.05
CA ASP A 229 9.67 0.79 31.41
C ASP A 229 8.22 0.26 31.48
N ASP A 230 8.05 -1.06 31.63
CA ASP A 230 6.77 -1.77 31.52
C ASP A 230 5.66 -1.28 32.47
N GLY A 231 5.99 -0.49 33.51
CA GLY A 231 4.98 0.15 34.38
C GLY A 231 4.17 1.25 33.68
N ALA A 232 4.70 1.86 32.62
CA ALA A 232 4.05 2.94 31.89
C ALA A 232 3.16 2.41 30.76
N GLN A 233 2.03 1.83 31.16
CA GLN A 233 1.06 1.21 30.24
C GLN A 233 0.23 2.23 29.44
N GLN A 234 0.18 3.48 29.90
CA GLN A 234 -0.66 4.52 29.31
C GLN A 234 0.03 5.88 29.35
N SER A 235 -0.31 6.71 28.37
CA SER A 235 0.14 8.09 28.24
C SER A 235 -0.26 8.92 29.48
N ALA A 236 0.73 9.62 30.05
CA ALA A 236 0.56 10.34 31.33
C ALA A 236 -0.22 11.65 31.19
N ALA A 237 -0.15 12.29 30.02
CA ALA A 237 -0.85 13.54 29.72
C ALA A 237 -1.53 13.46 28.36
N LEU A 238 -2.51 14.35 28.14
CA LEU A 238 -3.14 14.52 26.84
C LEU A 238 -2.15 15.07 25.82
N ASP A 239 -1.44 16.14 26.20
CA ASP A 239 -0.41 16.76 25.36
C ASP A 239 0.98 16.37 25.84
N GLN A 240 1.78 15.85 24.92
CA GLN A 240 3.10 15.30 25.19
C GLN A 240 4.08 15.70 24.10
N ALA A 241 5.33 15.97 24.50
CA ALA A 241 6.39 16.37 23.59
C ALA A 241 7.65 15.54 23.87
N GLY A 242 8.23 15.02 22.79
CA GLY A 242 9.40 14.16 22.86
C GLY A 242 9.24 12.85 22.12
N ASP A 243 10.34 12.12 22.02
CA ASP A 243 10.39 10.79 21.45
C ASP A 243 10.28 9.75 22.57
N TYR A 244 9.33 8.82 22.45
CA TYR A 244 9.00 7.83 23.47
C TYR A 244 9.49 6.45 23.04
N VAL A 245 10.29 5.81 23.88
CA VAL A 245 10.70 4.40 23.73
C VAL A 245 10.11 3.61 24.89
N VAL A 246 9.16 2.73 24.61
CA VAL A 246 8.41 1.97 25.63
C VAL A 246 8.75 0.48 25.53
N ARG A 247 9.27 -0.10 26.62
CA ARG A 247 9.69 -1.52 26.67
C ARG A 247 8.53 -2.53 26.65
N GLY A 248 7.32 -2.08 26.98
CA GLY A 248 6.11 -2.88 27.01
C GLY A 248 5.06 -2.39 26.01
N PRO A 249 3.80 -2.85 26.18
CA PRO A 249 2.67 -2.25 25.49
C PRO A 249 2.42 -0.82 25.96
N TYR A 250 1.86 0.01 25.08
CA TYR A 250 1.60 1.42 25.35
C TYR A 250 0.28 1.88 24.77
N ARG A 251 -0.54 2.54 25.59
CA ARG A 251 -1.80 3.14 25.18
C ARG A 251 -1.72 4.67 25.22
N ILE A 252 -1.98 5.30 24.10
CA ILE A 252 -2.23 6.74 24.03
C ILE A 252 -3.71 6.99 24.36
N ARG A 253 -3.98 7.88 25.32
CA ARG A 253 -5.35 8.23 25.73
C ARG A 253 -6.13 8.87 24.57
N PRO A 254 -7.47 8.73 24.54
CA PRO A 254 -8.29 9.45 23.59
C PRO A 254 -8.08 10.96 23.65
N GLY A 255 -8.04 11.61 22.48
CA GLY A 255 -7.82 13.03 22.30
C GLY A 255 -6.39 13.50 22.57
N SER A 256 -5.44 12.59 22.80
CA SER A 256 -4.05 12.96 23.06
C SER A 256 -3.34 13.51 21.82
N SER A 257 -2.44 14.47 22.03
CA SER A 257 -1.50 14.96 21.02
C SER A 257 -0.06 14.64 21.43
N VAL A 258 0.69 13.97 20.55
CA VAL A 258 2.10 13.65 20.77
C VAL A 258 2.95 14.35 19.71
N SER A 259 3.74 15.30 20.17
CA SER A 259 4.78 15.98 19.40
C SER A 259 6.09 15.19 19.40
N GLY A 260 6.12 14.07 18.71
CA GLY A 260 7.31 13.26 18.54
C GLY A 260 7.05 11.84 18.06
N ASN A 261 8.09 11.00 18.13
CA ASN A 261 8.04 9.62 17.69
C ASN A 261 7.68 8.68 18.84
N ILE A 262 7.03 7.56 18.54
CA ILE A 262 6.74 6.50 19.51
C ILE A 262 7.29 5.18 18.97
N LYS A 263 8.15 4.53 19.76
CA LYS A 263 8.63 3.16 19.54
C LYS A 263 8.20 2.29 20.71
N THR A 264 7.51 1.20 20.45
CA THR A 264 7.11 0.22 21.47
C THR A 264 7.69 -1.16 21.15
N TYR A 265 8.04 -1.92 22.18
CA TYR A 265 8.38 -3.34 22.03
C TYR A 265 7.15 -4.26 22.20
N GLY A 266 6.08 -3.77 22.82
CA GLY A 266 4.76 -4.40 22.88
C GLY A 266 3.74 -3.71 21.96
N ASP A 267 2.46 -4.02 22.15
CA ASP A 267 1.36 -3.44 21.37
C ASP A 267 1.26 -1.93 21.57
N LEU A 268 0.88 -1.21 20.51
CA LEU A 268 0.65 0.23 20.56
C LEU A 268 -0.80 0.55 20.19
N GLN A 269 -1.51 1.21 21.09
CA GLN A 269 -2.91 1.59 20.88
C GLN A 269 -3.04 3.11 20.94
N LEU A 270 -3.62 3.71 19.91
CA LEU A 270 -4.00 5.12 19.89
C LEU A 270 -5.49 5.23 20.12
N GLY A 271 -5.87 5.85 21.25
CA GLY A 271 -7.26 6.15 21.55
C GLY A 271 -7.89 7.13 20.55
N GLU A 272 -9.22 7.15 20.47
CA GLU A 272 -9.95 7.99 19.52
C GLU A 272 -9.43 9.43 19.42
N HIS A 273 -9.37 9.95 18.20
CA HIS A 273 -9.01 11.34 17.89
C HIS A 273 -7.59 11.75 18.35
N SER A 274 -6.71 10.77 18.59
CA SER A 274 -5.31 11.04 18.93
C SER A 274 -4.52 11.55 17.72
N ARG A 275 -3.57 12.45 17.97
CA ARG A 275 -2.76 13.12 16.94
C ARG A 275 -1.28 12.92 17.20
N ILE A 276 -0.57 12.31 16.26
CA ILE A 276 0.86 12.06 16.38
C ILE A 276 1.61 12.81 15.28
N ALA A 277 2.41 13.77 15.70
CA ALA A 277 3.22 14.62 14.83
C ALA A 277 4.59 13.99 14.46
N GLY A 278 4.67 12.67 14.53
CA GLY A 278 5.88 11.89 14.30
C GLY A 278 5.54 10.46 13.88
N SER A 279 6.52 9.57 14.03
CA SER A 279 6.42 8.17 13.57
C SER A 279 5.91 7.23 14.65
N LEU A 280 5.26 6.16 14.25
CA LEU A 280 4.87 5.03 15.09
C LEU A 280 5.64 3.79 14.68
N VAL A 281 6.30 3.14 15.63
CA VAL A 281 7.02 1.88 15.43
C VAL A 281 6.65 0.91 16.55
N SER A 282 6.24 -0.31 16.21
CA SER A 282 5.94 -1.36 17.17
C SER A 282 6.53 -2.70 16.73
N ASN A 283 7.05 -3.48 17.68
CA ASN A 283 7.41 -4.89 17.43
C ASN A 283 6.20 -5.83 17.46
N LYS A 284 5.04 -5.34 17.89
CA LYS A 284 3.77 -6.08 17.92
C LYS A 284 2.71 -5.29 17.18
N ASP A 285 1.44 -5.40 17.56
CA ASP A 285 0.36 -4.79 16.80
C ASP A 285 0.32 -3.26 17.01
N ILE A 286 -0.21 -2.56 16.02
CA ILE A 286 -0.59 -1.15 16.14
C ILE A 286 -2.08 -1.02 15.85
N VAL A 287 -2.81 -0.39 16.77
CA VAL A 287 -4.24 -0.09 16.60
C VAL A 287 -4.44 1.42 16.67
N LEU A 288 -5.05 1.98 15.63
CA LEU A 288 -5.52 3.36 15.59
C LEU A 288 -7.04 3.31 15.73
N GLU A 289 -7.58 3.87 16.79
CA GLU A 289 -9.03 4.05 16.92
C GLU A 289 -9.52 5.18 15.98
N ARG A 290 -10.83 5.45 16.00
CA ARG A 290 -11.48 6.42 15.12
C ARG A 290 -10.74 7.76 15.11
N GLY A 291 -10.67 8.39 13.94
CA GLY A 291 -10.28 9.79 13.81
C GLY A 291 -8.84 10.10 14.21
N CYS A 292 -7.96 9.10 14.28
CA CYS A 292 -6.55 9.34 14.58
C CYS A 292 -5.83 9.99 13.40
N SER A 293 -4.82 10.81 13.68
CA SER A 293 -3.94 11.36 12.66
C SER A 293 -2.47 11.11 12.98
N VAL A 294 -1.71 10.62 12.00
CA VAL A 294 -0.26 10.35 12.14
C VAL A 294 0.48 10.96 10.96
N LEU A 295 1.43 11.87 11.22
CA LEU A 295 2.23 12.49 10.16
C LEU A 295 3.36 11.60 9.64
N GLY A 296 3.97 10.80 10.52
CA GLY A 296 5.14 9.99 10.21
C GLY A 296 4.82 8.58 9.74
N PRO A 297 5.86 7.76 9.49
CA PRO A 297 5.69 6.34 9.19
C PRO A 297 4.93 5.59 10.28
N VAL A 298 4.13 4.60 9.89
CA VAL A 298 3.48 3.65 10.79
C VAL A 298 4.00 2.25 10.46
N ILE A 299 4.82 1.70 11.35
CA ILE A 299 5.57 0.46 11.10
C ILE A 299 5.31 -0.53 12.22
N SER A 300 4.77 -1.68 11.88
CA SER A 300 4.60 -2.81 12.78
C SER A 300 5.35 -4.04 12.24
N GLN A 301 5.94 -4.85 13.12
CA GLN A 301 6.43 -6.18 12.75
C GLN A 301 5.30 -7.22 12.61
N ASN A 302 4.10 -6.91 13.11
CA ASN A 302 2.91 -7.75 13.02
C ASN A 302 1.77 -6.97 12.34
N ASP A 303 0.57 -6.90 12.93
CA ASP A 303 -0.61 -6.38 12.23
C ASP A 303 -0.88 -4.91 12.57
N ILE A 304 -1.47 -4.19 11.61
CA ILE A 304 -1.97 -2.83 11.81
C ILE A 304 -3.48 -2.83 11.58
N VAL A 305 -4.20 -2.23 12.53
CA VAL A 305 -5.63 -1.94 12.41
C VAL A 305 -5.82 -0.42 12.43
N ILE A 306 -6.44 0.12 11.38
CA ILE A 306 -6.78 1.53 11.26
C ILE A 306 -8.30 1.66 11.27
N GLY A 307 -8.82 2.26 12.35
CA GLY A 307 -10.23 2.58 12.53
C GLY A 307 -10.70 3.67 11.57
N PRO A 308 -12.02 3.94 11.54
CA PRO A 308 -12.61 4.86 10.58
C PRO A 308 -12.08 6.28 10.75
N ASP A 309 -12.21 7.08 9.69
CA ASP A 309 -11.92 8.52 9.70
C ASP A 309 -10.46 8.87 10.02
N CYS A 310 -9.50 7.94 9.88
CA CYS A 310 -8.10 8.20 10.17
C CYS A 310 -7.35 8.89 9.01
N ARG A 311 -6.28 9.62 9.33
CA ARG A 311 -5.37 10.20 8.35
C ARG A 311 -3.92 9.81 8.61
N ILE A 312 -3.24 9.28 7.59
CA ILE A 312 -1.81 8.97 7.62
C ILE A 312 -1.05 9.77 6.57
N GLY A 313 -0.12 10.62 7.02
CA GLY A 313 0.63 11.55 6.18
C GLY A 313 -0.20 12.72 5.66
N THR A 314 0.44 13.54 4.81
CA THR A 314 -0.19 14.65 4.07
C THR A 314 0.37 14.72 2.65
N PRO A 315 -0.20 15.52 1.74
CA PRO A 315 0.38 15.73 0.42
C PRO A 315 1.84 16.23 0.46
N GLU A 316 2.18 17.09 1.43
CA GLU A 316 3.52 17.67 1.62
C GLU A 316 4.45 16.72 2.39
N ALA A 317 3.89 15.77 3.13
CA ALA A 317 4.60 14.82 3.97
C ALA A 317 4.04 13.41 3.77
N ALA A 318 4.12 12.92 2.53
CA ALA A 318 3.79 11.54 2.21
C ALA A 318 4.67 10.58 3.02
N THR A 319 4.09 9.47 3.45
CA THR A 319 4.69 8.56 4.42
C THR A 319 4.44 7.09 4.07
N THR A 320 4.90 6.19 4.93
CA THR A 320 4.84 4.75 4.73
C THR A 320 4.02 4.06 5.83
N VAL A 321 3.23 3.07 5.42
CA VAL A 321 2.62 2.08 6.30
C VAL A 321 3.22 0.71 5.97
N ILE A 322 3.82 0.05 6.96
CA ILE A 322 4.48 -1.25 6.79
C ILE A 322 4.01 -2.21 7.89
N CYS A 323 3.52 -3.38 7.50
CA CYS A 323 3.05 -4.42 8.42
C CYS A 323 2.99 -5.80 7.77
N ARG A 324 2.68 -6.82 8.55
CA ARG A 324 2.33 -8.15 8.03
C ARG A 324 0.95 -8.11 7.38
N LYS A 325 -0.12 -7.84 8.14
CA LYS A 325 -1.48 -7.65 7.64
C LYS A 325 -2.04 -6.27 8.02
N LEU A 326 -2.74 -5.64 7.08
CA LEU A 326 -3.45 -4.38 7.31
C LEU A 326 -4.97 -4.58 7.29
N THR A 327 -5.65 -4.07 8.31
CA THR A 327 -7.10 -3.84 8.27
C THR A 327 -7.34 -2.34 8.33
N ILE A 328 -8.00 -1.78 7.32
CA ILE A 328 -8.27 -0.33 7.25
C ILE A 328 -9.76 -0.09 7.02
N ALA A 329 -10.39 0.68 7.89
CA ALA A 329 -11.80 1.03 7.75
C ALA A 329 -12.00 2.09 6.65
N THR A 330 -13.21 2.15 6.09
CA THR A 330 -13.63 3.29 5.25
C THR A 330 -13.65 4.59 6.05
N GLY A 331 -13.54 5.73 5.38
CA GLY A 331 -13.35 7.05 5.99
C GLY A 331 -11.88 7.49 6.04
N CYS A 332 -10.95 6.60 5.71
CA CYS A 332 -9.53 6.88 5.86
C CYS A 332 -8.90 7.59 4.65
N THR A 333 -7.87 8.40 4.91
CA THR A 333 -6.95 8.93 3.90
C THR A 333 -5.51 8.53 4.22
N VAL A 334 -4.76 8.05 3.22
CA VAL A 334 -3.34 7.77 3.33
C VAL A 334 -2.58 8.46 2.19
N HIS A 335 -1.48 9.13 2.51
CA HIS A 335 -0.58 9.72 1.53
C HIS A 335 0.74 8.95 1.49
N GLY A 336 1.11 8.39 0.33
CA GLY A 336 2.37 7.70 0.13
C GLY A 336 2.23 6.22 -0.18
N VAL A 337 2.79 5.35 0.67
CA VAL A 337 2.98 3.93 0.33
C VAL A 337 2.47 3.01 1.44
N ILE A 338 1.75 1.97 1.06
CA ILE A 338 1.37 0.86 1.93
C ILE A 338 2.04 -0.41 1.44
N THR A 339 2.77 -1.09 2.34
CA THR A 339 3.38 -2.40 2.08
C THR A 339 2.94 -3.39 3.14
N THR A 340 2.28 -4.45 2.69
CA THR A 340 1.91 -5.59 3.54
C THR A 340 2.66 -6.85 3.09
N GLN A 341 2.76 -7.84 3.98
CA GLN A 341 3.27 -9.18 3.66
C GLN A 341 2.13 -10.13 3.27
N ASP A 342 1.06 -10.13 4.06
CA ASP A 342 -0.07 -11.06 3.95
C ASP A 342 -1.31 -10.41 3.28
N GLY A 343 -1.28 -9.09 3.05
CA GLY A 343 -2.36 -8.34 2.42
C GLY A 343 -2.98 -7.26 3.31
N ALA A 344 -3.73 -6.40 2.66
CA ALA A 344 -4.59 -5.38 3.24
C ALA A 344 -6.05 -5.68 2.89
N THR A 345 -6.97 -5.36 3.80
CA THR A 345 -8.42 -5.45 3.58
C THR A 345 -9.07 -4.14 3.99
N VAL A 346 -9.91 -3.62 3.09
CA VAL A 346 -10.72 -2.42 3.35
C VAL A 346 -12.03 -2.85 3.99
N MET A 347 -12.23 -2.52 5.26
CA MET A 347 -13.44 -2.86 6.00
C MET A 347 -14.46 -1.73 5.90
N PRO A 348 -15.77 -2.02 5.79
CA PRO A 348 -16.77 -0.99 6.01
C PRO A 348 -16.60 -0.41 7.43
N ALA A 349 -16.84 0.88 7.60
CA ALA A 349 -16.89 1.48 8.92
C ALA A 349 -17.97 0.77 9.75
N GLU A 350 -17.59 0.15 10.86
CA GLU A 350 -18.58 -0.39 11.79
C GLU A 350 -19.46 0.76 12.30
N ILE A 351 -20.76 0.67 12.03
CA ILE A 351 -21.77 1.49 12.70
C ILE A 351 -21.80 0.99 14.13
N SER A 352 -21.11 1.68 15.04
CA SER A 352 -21.16 1.40 16.47
C SER A 352 -22.63 1.40 16.90
N HIS A 353 -23.22 0.22 17.08
CA HIS A 353 -24.45 0.06 17.82
C HIS A 353 -24.06 0.31 19.27
N GLY A 354 -24.44 1.49 19.77
CA GLY A 354 -24.13 1.91 21.13
C GLY A 354 -24.40 0.80 22.15
N ARG A 355 -23.46 0.66 23.07
CA ARG A 355 -23.70 0.05 24.38
C ARG A 355 -23.17 0.98 25.46
#